data_AF-A0A952QM00-F1
#
_entry.id   AF-A0A952QM00-F1
#
_cell.length_a   1.000
_cell.length_b   1.000
_cell.length_c   1.000
_cell.angle_alpha   90.00
_cell.angle_beta   90.00
_cell.angle_gamma   90.00
#
_symmetry.space_group_name_H-M   'P 1'
#
loop_
_entity.id
_entity.type
_entity.pdbx_description
1 polymer ?
#
loop_
_entity_poly.entity_id
_entity_poly.type
_entity_poly.pdbx_seq_one_letter_code
_entity_poly.pdbx_strand_id
1 'polypeptide(L)'
;MMAIRSCRTLIWQTPLMLVIALSLAHCSHDIHEKRADTIKGHVESFYDHLKHDRVAAAVRENEAIEQLSTQLGEIVTRRVNQPGTNQIDREWTDLRTANETAAQNWLALGQYLSIKKQYAQSRATYQRVIDTYNGATERTYREQAARAIRDLDILSPPPAAPR
;
A
#
# COMPACT_ATOMS: atom_id res chain seq x y z
N MET A 1 45.73 -55.35 -14.63
CA MET A 1 44.51 -54.82 -15.28
C MET A 1 43.88 -53.82 -14.35
N MET A 2 43.84 -52.55 -14.77
CA MET A 2 43.39 -51.39 -14.00
C MET A 2 41.92 -51.12 -14.33
N ALA A 3 41.06 -50.96 -13.32
CA ALA A 3 39.73 -50.39 -13.51
C ALA A 3 39.42 -49.43 -12.35
N ILE A 4 39.84 -48.17 -12.54
CA ILE A 4 39.41 -47.02 -11.72
C ILE A 4 38.40 -46.23 -12.58
N ARG A 5 37.10 -46.46 -12.36
CA ARG A 5 35.96 -45.63 -12.79
C ARG A 5 34.83 -45.98 -11.80
N SER A 6 34.08 -45.10 -11.16
CA SER A 6 33.71 -43.71 -11.43
C SER A 6 33.30 -43.10 -10.08
N CYS A 7 33.98 -42.05 -9.61
CA CYS A 7 33.58 -41.32 -8.41
C CYS A 7 33.80 -39.80 -8.60
N ARG A 8 33.61 -39.29 -9.82
CA ARG A 8 33.82 -37.87 -10.15
C ARG A 8 32.54 -37.09 -10.50
N THR A 9 31.41 -37.75 -10.69
CA THR A 9 30.15 -37.07 -11.06
C THR A 9 29.34 -36.59 -9.85
N LEU A 10 29.51 -37.20 -8.67
CA LEU A 10 28.71 -36.86 -7.48
C LEU A 10 29.13 -35.54 -6.79
N ILE A 11 30.42 -35.17 -6.90
CA ILE A 11 31.00 -34.00 -6.21
C ILE A 11 30.64 -32.66 -6.88
N TRP A 12 30.25 -32.69 -8.15
CA TRP A 12 29.88 -31.48 -8.92
C TRP A 12 28.37 -31.22 -8.98
N GLN A 13 27.54 -32.20 -8.63
CA GLN A 13 26.08 -32.04 -8.64
C GLN A 13 25.55 -31.36 -7.37
N THR A 14 26.20 -31.57 -6.23
CA THR A 14 25.87 -30.96 -4.94
C THR A 14 26.06 -29.43 -4.89
N PRO A 15 27.19 -28.84 -5.35
CA PRO A 15 27.31 -27.38 -5.38
C PRO A 15 26.38 -26.74 -6.41
N LEU A 16 26.10 -27.41 -7.53
CA LEU A 16 25.17 -26.93 -8.55
C LEU A 16 23.73 -26.86 -7.99
N MET A 17 23.28 -27.90 -7.29
CA MET A 17 21.98 -27.92 -6.60
C MET A 17 21.91 -26.89 -5.47
N LEU A 18 23.01 -26.66 -4.73
CA LEU A 18 23.07 -25.65 -3.68
C LEU A 18 22.96 -24.22 -4.25
N VAL A 19 23.64 -23.93 -5.37
CA VAL A 19 23.56 -22.63 -6.06
C VAL A 19 22.16 -22.40 -6.64
N ILE A 20 21.51 -23.43 -7.18
CA ILE A 20 20.12 -23.34 -7.66
C ILE A 20 19.13 -23.14 -6.49
N ALA A 21 19.34 -23.81 -5.35
CA ALA A 21 18.52 -23.60 -4.16
C ALA A 21 18.68 -22.19 -3.56
N LEU A 22 19.92 -21.66 -3.56
CA LEU A 22 20.22 -20.31 -3.08
C LEU A 22 19.68 -19.21 -4.01
N SER A 23 19.66 -19.44 -5.33
CA SER A 23 19.08 -18.49 -6.29
C SER A 23 17.55 -18.47 -6.25
N LEU A 24 16.90 -19.61 -5.97
CA LEU A 24 15.44 -19.65 -5.77
C LEU A 24 14.98 -18.95 -4.47
N ALA A 25 15.82 -18.94 -3.43
CA ALA A 25 15.53 -18.21 -2.18
C ALA A 25 15.65 -16.68 -2.32
N HIS A 26 16.50 -16.18 -3.23
CA HIS A 26 16.69 -14.74 -3.47
C HIS A 26 15.48 -14.07 -4.14
N CYS A 27 14.66 -14.81 -4.89
CA CYS A 27 13.48 -14.24 -5.56
C CYS A 27 12.33 -13.85 -4.59
N SER A 28 12.32 -14.36 -3.36
CA SER A 28 11.26 -14.03 -2.37
C SER A 28 11.54 -12.77 -1.58
N HIS A 29 12.81 -12.41 -1.36
CA HIS A 29 13.17 -11.25 -0.54
C HIS A 29 12.98 -9.93 -1.32
N ASP A 30 13.37 -9.95 -2.60
CA ASP A 30 13.33 -8.81 -3.52
C ASP A 30 11.92 -8.21 -3.69
N ILE A 31 10.88 -9.04 -3.73
CA ILE A 31 9.51 -8.55 -4.01
C ILE A 31 8.96 -7.64 -2.91
N HIS A 32 9.23 -7.94 -1.64
CA HIS A 32 8.72 -7.15 -0.52
C HIS A 32 9.44 -5.80 -0.42
N GLU A 33 10.76 -5.81 -0.54
CA GLU A 33 11.58 -4.59 -0.55
C GLU A 33 11.17 -3.67 -1.71
N LYS A 34 11.02 -4.25 -2.91
CA LYS A 34 10.55 -3.51 -4.08
C LYS A 34 9.18 -2.87 -3.90
N ARG A 35 8.24 -3.56 -3.23
CA ARG A 35 6.90 -3.00 -2.94
C ARG A 35 6.99 -1.85 -1.94
N ALA A 36 7.78 -2.01 -0.88
CA ALA A 36 8.00 -0.95 0.11
C ALA A 36 8.63 0.29 -0.54
N ASP A 37 9.63 0.09 -1.41
CA ASP A 37 10.27 1.17 -2.17
C ASP A 37 9.30 1.85 -3.15
N THR A 38 8.42 1.06 -3.79
CA THR A 38 7.38 1.60 -4.68
C THR A 38 6.40 2.49 -3.89
N ILE A 39 5.90 2.03 -2.74
CA ILE A 39 5.03 2.82 -1.87
C ILE A 39 5.74 4.10 -1.45
N LYS A 40 6.99 3.99 -0.99
CA LYS A 40 7.80 5.14 -0.58
C LYS A 40 7.96 6.17 -1.71
N GLY A 41 8.26 5.73 -2.93
CA GLY A 41 8.40 6.62 -4.09
C GLY A 41 7.12 7.39 -4.40
N HIS A 42 5.96 6.72 -4.32
CA HIS A 42 4.66 7.39 -4.49
C HIS A 42 4.37 8.36 -3.35
N VAL A 43 4.72 8.05 -2.10
CA VAL A 43 4.56 8.96 -0.96
C VAL A 43 5.43 10.21 -1.11
N GLU A 44 6.70 10.05 -1.47
CA GLU A 44 7.61 11.17 -1.69
C GLU A 44 7.09 12.09 -2.80
N SER A 45 6.65 11.50 -3.92
CA SER A 45 6.05 12.23 -5.05
C SER A 45 4.73 12.89 -4.68
N PHE A 46 3.89 12.23 -3.88
CA PHE A 46 2.63 12.78 -3.37
C PHE A 46 2.86 14.09 -2.61
N TYR A 47 3.78 14.07 -1.63
CA TYR A 47 4.08 15.26 -0.84
C TYR A 47 4.81 16.33 -1.64
N ASP A 48 5.67 15.96 -2.59
CA ASP A 48 6.29 16.92 -3.51
C ASP A 48 5.25 17.62 -4.39
N HIS A 49 4.28 16.88 -4.93
CA HIS A 49 3.17 17.44 -5.69
C HIS A 49 2.32 18.40 -4.85
N LEU A 50 2.01 18.07 -3.60
CA LEU A 50 1.29 18.97 -2.69
C LEU A 50 2.07 20.26 -2.40
N LYS A 51 3.40 20.18 -2.20
CA LYS A 51 4.25 21.37 -2.00
C LYS A 51 4.22 22.33 -3.19
N HIS A 52 3.99 21.81 -4.39
CA HIS A 52 3.91 22.58 -5.63
C HIS A 52 2.47 22.86 -6.09
N ASP A 53 1.48 22.72 -5.21
CA ASP A 53 0.05 22.91 -5.47
C ASP A 53 -0.50 22.04 -6.64
N ARG A 54 0.16 20.93 -6.98
CA ARG A 54 -0.24 19.99 -8.05
C ARG A 54 -1.19 18.92 -7.53
N VAL A 55 -2.37 19.33 -7.06
CA VAL A 55 -3.35 18.45 -6.41
C VAL A 55 -3.70 17.22 -7.25
N ALA A 56 -3.97 17.39 -8.54
CA ALA A 56 -4.33 16.27 -9.41
C ALA A 56 -3.18 15.25 -9.59
N ALA A 57 -1.94 15.68 -9.50
CA ALA A 57 -0.79 14.78 -9.55
C ALA A 57 -0.64 14.02 -8.22
N ALA A 58 -0.78 14.71 -7.08
CA ALA A 58 -0.79 14.07 -5.77
C ALA A 58 -1.90 13.00 -5.68
N VAL A 59 -3.10 13.31 -6.13
CA VAL A 59 -4.22 12.35 -6.21
C VAL A 59 -3.80 11.07 -6.95
N ARG A 60 -3.18 11.19 -8.13
CA ARG A 60 -2.74 10.03 -8.92
C ARG A 60 -1.67 9.19 -8.22
N GLU A 61 -0.74 9.82 -7.52
CA GLU A 61 0.27 9.09 -6.74
C GLU A 61 -0.39 8.25 -5.64
N ASN A 62 -1.42 8.78 -4.99
CA ASN A 62 -2.12 8.03 -3.96
C ASN A 62 -3.01 6.91 -4.52
N GLU A 63 -3.66 7.17 -5.66
CA GLU A 63 -4.45 6.16 -6.37
C GLU A 63 -3.56 4.99 -6.84
N ALA A 64 -2.29 5.23 -7.19
CA ALA A 64 -1.34 4.16 -7.50
C ALA A 64 -1.06 3.26 -6.28
N ILE A 65 -0.99 3.83 -5.07
CA ILE A 65 -0.88 3.05 -3.81
C ILE A 65 -2.15 2.24 -3.56
N GLU A 66 -3.35 2.82 -3.78
CA GLU A 66 -4.62 2.09 -3.67
C GLU A 66 -4.72 0.93 -4.68
N GLN A 67 -4.22 1.12 -5.90
CA GLN A 67 -4.13 0.05 -6.90
C GLN A 67 -3.21 -1.08 -6.45
N LEU A 68 -2.03 -0.76 -5.88
CA LEU A 68 -1.14 -1.76 -5.29
C LEU A 68 -1.83 -2.53 -4.16
N SER A 69 -2.53 -1.82 -3.27
CA SER A 69 -3.33 -2.45 -2.20
C SER A 69 -4.36 -3.42 -2.77
N THR A 70 -5.09 -3.02 -3.81
CA THR A 70 -6.12 -3.85 -4.45
C THR A 70 -5.52 -5.16 -4.98
N GLN A 71 -4.37 -5.07 -5.67
CA GLN A 71 -3.64 -6.24 -6.17
C GLN A 71 -3.17 -7.15 -5.02
N LEU A 72 -2.69 -6.59 -3.92
CA LEU A 72 -2.29 -7.35 -2.73
C LEU A 72 -3.49 -8.05 -2.07
N GLY A 73 -4.65 -7.38 -2.00
CA GLY A 73 -5.89 -7.96 -1.50
C GLY A 73 -6.35 -9.19 -2.28
N GLU A 74 -6.24 -9.15 -3.61
CA GLU A 74 -6.54 -10.30 -4.47
C GLU A 74 -5.59 -11.48 -4.21
N ILE A 75 -4.29 -11.20 -4.07
CA ILE A 75 -3.26 -12.22 -3.78
C ILE A 75 -3.54 -12.88 -2.44
N VAL A 76 -3.74 -12.06 -1.40
CA VAL A 76 -4.04 -12.52 -0.04
C VAL A 76 -5.31 -13.39 -0.03
N THR A 77 -6.38 -12.93 -0.67
CA THR A 77 -7.65 -13.67 -0.76
C THR A 77 -7.46 -15.03 -1.43
N ARG A 78 -6.68 -15.09 -2.51
CA ARG A 78 -6.39 -16.35 -3.22
C ARG A 78 -5.60 -17.33 -2.35
N ARG A 79 -4.62 -16.84 -1.57
CA ARG A 79 -3.78 -17.70 -0.72
C ARG A 79 -4.41 -18.12 0.59
N VAL A 80 -5.32 -17.34 1.18
CA VAL A 80 -6.09 -17.78 2.36
C VAL A 80 -6.85 -19.08 2.06
N ASN A 81 -7.24 -19.30 0.79
CA ASN A 81 -7.85 -20.54 0.32
C ASN A 81 -6.84 -21.67 0.02
N GLN A 82 -5.54 -21.46 0.26
CA GLN A 82 -4.44 -22.42 0.07
C GLN A 82 -3.51 -22.44 1.31
N PRO A 83 -3.92 -23.11 2.41
CA PRO A 83 -3.17 -23.09 3.66
C PRO A 83 -1.79 -23.76 3.54
N GLY A 84 -0.74 -23.15 4.10
CA GLY A 84 0.59 -23.79 4.25
C GLY A 84 1.85 -22.90 4.16
N THR A 85 1.74 -21.58 4.02
CA THR A 85 2.92 -20.71 3.75
C THR A 85 3.00 -19.45 4.61
N ASN A 86 4.17 -19.21 5.24
CA ASN A 86 4.56 -17.95 5.93
C ASN A 86 4.53 -16.70 5.03
N GLN A 87 4.32 -16.87 3.72
CA GLN A 87 4.23 -15.80 2.74
C GLN A 87 2.93 -14.97 2.89
N ILE A 88 1.87 -15.58 3.43
CA ILE A 88 0.57 -14.93 3.64
C ILE A 88 0.70 -13.77 4.64
N ASP A 89 1.42 -13.96 5.75
CA ASP A 89 1.59 -12.92 6.78
C ASP A 89 2.34 -11.69 6.26
N ARG A 90 3.32 -11.89 5.36
CA ARG A 90 4.05 -10.79 4.73
C ARG A 90 3.19 -10.03 3.73
N GLU A 91 2.42 -10.74 2.89
CA GLU A 91 1.51 -10.11 1.95
C GLU A 91 0.39 -9.34 2.65
N TRP A 92 -0.12 -9.86 3.78
CA TRP A 92 -1.01 -9.12 4.67
C TRP A 92 -0.36 -7.85 5.23
N THR A 93 0.92 -7.93 5.59
CA THR A 93 1.68 -6.78 6.07
C THR A 93 1.83 -5.72 4.98
N ASP A 94 2.24 -6.11 3.77
CA ASP A 94 2.34 -5.22 2.61
C ASP A 94 0.99 -4.55 2.31
N LEU A 95 -0.09 -5.34 2.31
CA LEU A 95 -1.45 -4.87 2.07
C LEU A 95 -1.86 -3.81 3.09
N ARG A 96 -1.66 -4.11 4.37
CA ARG A 96 -1.96 -3.19 5.46
C ARG A 96 -1.16 -1.89 5.32
N THR A 97 0.15 -1.98 5.05
CA THR A 97 1.00 -0.80 4.86
C THR A 97 0.52 0.06 3.70
N ALA A 98 0.12 -0.55 2.57
CA ALA A 98 -0.43 0.18 1.43
C ALA A 98 -1.74 0.90 1.79
N ASN A 99 -2.68 0.21 2.46
CA ASN A 99 -3.95 0.82 2.91
C ASN A 99 -3.73 1.96 3.89
N GLU A 100 -2.89 1.75 4.91
CA GLU A 100 -2.59 2.76 5.93
C GLU A 100 -1.96 3.99 5.29
N THR A 101 -1.00 3.81 4.39
CA THR A 101 -0.33 4.89 3.67
C THR A 101 -1.33 5.68 2.82
N ALA A 102 -2.17 4.98 2.05
CA ALA A 102 -3.15 5.61 1.19
C ALA A 102 -4.18 6.43 1.99
N ALA A 103 -4.66 5.88 3.12
CA ALA A 103 -5.58 6.58 4.01
C ALA A 103 -4.96 7.84 4.61
N GLN A 104 -3.70 7.76 5.07
CA GLN A 104 -2.97 8.91 5.62
C GLN A 104 -2.77 10.02 4.59
N ASN A 105 -2.40 9.67 3.35
CA ASN A 105 -2.26 10.63 2.27
C ASN A 105 -3.59 11.33 1.95
N TRP A 106 -4.72 10.61 1.95
CA TRP A 106 -6.03 11.24 1.78
C TRP A 106 -6.36 12.21 2.91
N LEU A 107 -6.07 11.86 4.16
CA LEU A 107 -6.23 12.78 5.29
C LEU A 107 -5.35 14.02 5.13
N ALA A 108 -4.10 13.86 4.71
CA ALA A 108 -3.18 14.97 4.45
C ALA A 108 -3.67 15.87 3.31
N LEU A 109 -4.21 15.29 2.22
CA LEU A 109 -4.82 16.06 1.14
C LEU A 109 -6.04 16.85 1.64
N GLY A 110 -6.92 16.22 2.42
CA GLY A 110 -8.07 16.89 3.03
C GLY A 110 -7.65 18.10 3.86
N GLN A 111 -6.59 17.96 4.67
CA GLN A 111 -6.05 19.04 5.48
C GLN A 111 -5.41 20.14 4.63
N TYR A 112 -4.66 19.78 3.60
CA TYR A 112 -4.09 20.75 2.66
C TYR A 112 -5.20 21.59 1.99
N LEU A 113 -6.28 20.94 1.54
CA LEU A 113 -7.42 21.62 0.91
C LEU A 113 -8.15 22.53 1.91
N SER A 114 -8.26 22.14 3.19
CA SER A 114 -8.88 22.99 4.21
C SER A 114 -8.06 24.24 4.50
N ILE A 115 -6.73 24.13 4.56
CA ILE A 115 -5.80 25.27 4.70
C ILE A 115 -5.95 26.24 3.52
N LYS A 116 -6.10 25.71 2.30
CA LYS A 116 -6.36 26.50 1.08
C LYS A 116 -7.81 27.01 0.98
N LYS A 117 -8.63 26.81 2.01
CA LYS A 117 -10.06 27.19 2.08
C LYS A 117 -10.95 26.53 1.03
N GLN A 118 -10.50 25.43 0.41
CA GLN A 118 -11.26 24.63 -0.54
C GLN A 118 -12.16 23.64 0.22
N TYR A 119 -13.05 24.15 1.08
CA TYR A 119 -13.77 23.35 2.07
C TYR A 119 -14.67 22.27 1.46
N ALA A 120 -15.31 22.54 0.32
CA ALA A 120 -16.13 21.54 -0.37
C ALA A 120 -15.31 20.34 -0.85
N GLN A 121 -14.12 20.60 -1.42
CA GLN A 121 -13.21 19.54 -1.87
C GLN A 121 -12.61 18.80 -0.67
N SER A 122 -12.20 19.52 0.37
CA SER A 122 -11.71 18.95 1.62
C SER A 122 -12.73 18.00 2.25
N ARG A 123 -14.02 18.38 2.32
CA ARG A 123 -15.10 17.48 2.77
C ARG A 123 -15.21 16.25 1.90
N ALA A 124 -15.22 16.40 0.58
CA ALA A 124 -15.32 15.26 -0.32
C ALA A 124 -14.15 14.28 -0.13
N THR A 125 -12.93 14.80 0.09
CA THR A 125 -11.76 13.99 0.39
C THR A 125 -11.91 13.23 1.71
N TYR A 126 -12.34 13.88 2.79
CA TYR A 126 -12.59 13.19 4.06
C TYR A 126 -13.74 12.19 3.97
N GLN A 127 -14.81 12.50 3.23
CA GLN A 127 -15.93 11.60 3.03
C GLN A 127 -15.48 10.33 2.29
N ARG A 128 -14.62 10.46 1.26
CA ARG A 128 -13.99 9.31 0.61
C ARG A 128 -13.26 8.41 1.60
N VAL A 129 -12.49 8.97 2.54
CA VAL A 129 -11.81 8.16 3.57
C VAL A 129 -12.81 7.36 4.40
N ILE A 130 -13.94 7.96 4.77
CA ILE A 130 -14.99 7.29 5.54
C ILE A 130 -15.60 6.14 4.74
N ASP A 131 -15.87 6.36 3.45
CA ASP A 131 -16.57 5.42 2.59
C ASP A 131 -15.67 4.26 2.13
N THR A 132 -14.38 4.53 1.90
CA THR A 132 -13.42 3.54 1.37
C THR A 132 -12.84 2.63 2.46
N TYR A 133 -12.41 3.18 3.60
CA TYR A 133 -11.61 2.44 4.57
C TYR A 133 -12.45 1.86 5.72
N ASN A 134 -13.30 0.89 5.39
CA ASN A 134 -14.29 0.32 6.29
C ASN A 134 -13.75 -0.81 7.21
N GLY A 135 -12.49 -1.20 7.07
CA GLY A 135 -11.87 -2.28 7.83
C GLY A 135 -11.76 -1.97 9.33
N ALA A 136 -11.60 -3.03 10.14
CA ALA A 136 -11.44 -2.90 11.59
C ALA A 136 -10.16 -2.15 11.97
N THR A 137 -9.05 -2.41 11.27
CA THR A 137 -7.75 -1.75 11.46
C THR A 137 -7.73 -0.30 10.98
N GLU A 138 -8.70 0.09 10.15
CA GLU A 138 -8.75 1.41 9.49
C GLU A 138 -9.68 2.40 10.20
N ARG A 139 -10.36 1.94 11.26
CA ARG A 139 -11.33 2.72 12.04
C ARG A 139 -10.80 4.09 12.43
N THR A 140 -9.54 4.18 12.85
CA THR A 140 -8.90 5.43 13.27
C THR A 140 -8.90 6.49 12.17
N TYR A 141 -8.68 6.11 10.90
CA TYR A 141 -8.68 7.05 9.78
C TYR A 141 -10.08 7.62 9.50
N ARG A 142 -11.10 6.77 9.58
CA ARG A 142 -12.51 7.22 9.45
C ARG A 142 -12.90 8.15 10.58
N GLU A 143 -12.48 7.87 11.80
CA GLU A 143 -12.76 8.75 12.94
C GLU A 143 -12.07 10.11 12.80
N GLN A 144 -10.83 10.14 12.30
CA GLN A 144 -10.14 11.39 11.99
C GLN A 144 -10.85 12.19 10.89
N ALA A 145 -11.21 11.53 9.78
CA ALA A 145 -11.96 12.15 8.69
C ALA A 145 -13.32 12.72 9.17
N ALA A 146 -14.07 11.96 9.97
CA ALA A 146 -15.35 12.39 10.51
C ALA A 146 -15.22 13.59 11.47
N ARG A 147 -14.14 13.67 12.24
CA ARG A 147 -13.83 14.85 13.07
C ARG A 147 -13.54 16.06 12.19
N ALA A 148 -12.69 15.88 11.17
CA ALA A 148 -12.33 16.96 10.27
C ALA A 148 -13.54 17.52 9.49
N ILE A 149 -14.50 16.67 9.09
CA ILE A 149 -15.76 17.13 8.48
C ILE A 149 -16.55 18.01 9.45
N ARG A 150 -16.68 17.61 10.73
CA ARG A 150 -17.37 18.44 11.74
C ARG A 150 -16.70 19.79 11.92
N ASP A 151 -15.37 19.83 11.94
CA ASP A 151 -14.62 21.08 12.03
C ASP A 151 -14.86 21.96 10.80
N LEU A 152 -14.90 21.37 9.60
CA LEU A 152 -15.23 22.09 8.37
C LEU A 152 -16.65 22.65 8.41
N ASP A 153 -17.63 21.94 8.97
CA ASP A 153 -19.02 22.40 9.06
C ASP A 153 -19.19 23.63 9.96
N ILE A 154 -18.31 23.81 10.95
CA ILE A 154 -18.23 25.05 11.73
C ILE A 154 -17.69 26.20 10.87
N LEU A 155 -16.66 25.93 10.07
CA LEU A 155 -16.00 26.95 9.25
C LEU A 155 -16.79 27.35 8.00
N SER A 156 -17.58 26.44 7.45
CA SER A 156 -18.32 26.63 6.20
C SER A 156 -19.56 25.73 6.18
N PRO A 157 -20.66 26.10 6.83
CA PRO A 157 -21.84 25.24 6.94
C PRO A 157 -22.29 24.70 5.58
N PRO A 158 -22.74 23.43 5.50
CA PRO A 158 -23.32 22.91 4.27
C PRO A 158 -24.55 23.74 3.86
N PRO A 159 -24.81 23.91 2.56
CA PRO A 159 -25.98 24.63 2.10
C PRO A 159 -27.25 23.96 2.66
N ALA A 160 -28.16 24.76 3.21
CA ALA A 160 -29.43 24.26 3.71
C ALA A 160 -30.17 23.50 2.60
N ALA A 161 -30.63 22.29 2.88
CA ALA A 161 -31.41 21.52 1.92
C ALA A 161 -32.67 22.32 1.53
N PRO A 162 -33.01 22.45 0.23
CA PRO A 162 -34.26 23.06 -0.17
C PRO A 162 -35.42 22.23 0.42
N ARG A 163 -36.34 22.93 1.08
CA ARG A 163 -37.58 22.37 1.64
C ARG A 163 -38.55 21.97 0.55
#